data_AF-A0A410RNM7-F1
#
_entry.id   AF-A0A410RNM7-F1
#
_cell.length_a   1.000
_cell.length_b   1.000
_cell.length_c   1.000
_cell.angle_alpha   90.00
_cell.angle_beta   90.00
_cell.angle_gamma   90.00
#
_symmetry.space_group_name_H-M   'P 1'
#
loop_
_entity.id
_entity.type
_entity.pdbx_description
1 polymer ?
#
loop_
_entity_poly.entity_id
_entity_poly.type
_entity_poly.pdbx_seq_one_letter_code
_entity_poly.pdbx_strand_id
1 'polypeptide(L)'
;MAAKISETLLEYAAPVLAQMPPDASRRQQQEALEVIITVWNALVVAQWGQEDLLPGLYRRLEALPQPGRTAMHAIVDALVERKRQHFQDDLRAVGRWELRVKADGELSLWAEARGPSH
;
A
#
# COMPACT_ATOMS: atom_id res chain seq x y z
N MET A 1 -16.63 -16.83 -1.40
CA MET A 1 -15.25 -16.92 -0.87
C MET A 1 -14.71 -15.52 -0.80
N ALA A 2 -14.17 -15.06 0.33
CA ALA A 2 -13.54 -13.75 0.41
C ALA A 2 -12.24 -13.76 -0.42
N ALA A 3 -12.01 -12.73 -1.24
CA ALA A 3 -10.77 -12.58 -2.01
C ALA A 3 -9.56 -12.53 -1.07
N LYS A 4 -8.40 -13.02 -1.52
CA LYS A 4 -7.17 -12.96 -0.71
C LYS A 4 -6.76 -11.50 -0.53
N ILE A 5 -6.26 -11.12 0.64
CA ILE A 5 -5.79 -9.74 0.87
C ILE A 5 -4.69 -9.34 -0.12
N SER A 6 -3.88 -10.29 -0.57
CA SER A 6 -2.87 -10.07 -1.62
C SER A 6 -3.47 -9.66 -2.96
N GLU A 7 -4.62 -10.21 -3.34
CA GLU A 7 -5.32 -9.87 -4.59
C GLU A 7 -5.91 -8.46 -4.48
N THR A 8 -6.61 -8.18 -3.37
CA THR A 8 -7.15 -6.84 -3.07
C THR A 8 -6.05 -5.78 -3.04
N LEU A 9 -4.90 -6.07 -2.44
CA LEU A 9 -3.76 -5.15 -2.41
C LEU A 9 -3.20 -4.89 -3.80
N LEU A 10 -3.12 -5.89 -4.67
CA LEU A 10 -2.64 -5.70 -6.05
C LEU A 10 -3.61 -4.81 -6.85
N GLU A 11 -4.92 -5.00 -6.69
CA GLU A 11 -5.93 -4.14 -7.32
C GLU A 11 -5.90 -2.70 -6.79
N TYR A 12 -5.66 -2.54 -5.50
CA TYR A 12 -5.46 -1.25 -4.86
C TYR A 12 -4.18 -0.56 -5.38
N ALA A 13 -3.08 -1.31 -5.46
CA ALA A 13 -1.76 -0.87 -5.91
C ALA A 13 -1.66 -0.60 -7.42
N ALA A 14 -2.54 -1.18 -8.23
CA ALA A 14 -2.41 -1.22 -9.69
C ALA A 14 -2.10 0.14 -10.35
N PRO A 15 -2.75 1.27 -9.98
CA PRO A 15 -2.44 2.56 -10.59
C PRO A 15 -1.02 3.07 -10.28
N VAL A 16 -0.48 2.75 -9.11
CA VAL A 16 0.88 3.14 -8.72
C VAL A 16 1.90 2.25 -9.42
N LEU A 17 1.65 0.93 -9.45
CA LEU A 17 2.52 -0.03 -10.12
C LEU A 17 2.58 0.21 -11.63
N ALA A 18 1.47 0.62 -12.26
CA ALA A 18 1.42 0.94 -13.69
C ALA A 18 2.23 2.19 -14.08
N GLN A 19 2.56 3.07 -13.12
CA GLN A 19 3.41 4.24 -13.35
C GLN A 19 4.90 3.94 -13.15
N MET A 20 5.24 2.74 -12.65
CA MET A 20 6.64 2.36 -12.49
C MET A 20 7.29 2.11 -13.87
N PRO A 21 8.59 2.42 -14.02
CA PRO A 21 9.34 2.03 -15.20
C PRO A 21 9.23 0.51 -15.45
N PRO A 22 9.13 0.06 -16.71
CA PRO A 22 9.03 -1.36 -17.03
C PRO A 22 10.28 -2.15 -16.59
N ASP A 23 11.41 -1.47 -16.46
CA ASP A 23 12.70 -1.97 -15.99
C ASP A 23 12.95 -1.70 -14.50
N ALA A 24 11.93 -1.27 -13.74
CA ALA A 24 12.05 -1.05 -12.31
C ALA A 24 12.58 -2.29 -11.60
N SER A 25 13.66 -2.10 -10.86
CA SER A 25 14.29 -3.18 -10.10
C SER A 25 13.34 -3.74 -9.04
N ARG A 26 13.55 -5.00 -8.65
CA ARG A 26 12.79 -5.64 -7.56
C ARG A 26 12.79 -4.81 -6.27
N ARG A 27 13.90 -4.13 -5.99
CA ARG A 27 14.04 -3.24 -4.83
C ARG A 27 13.06 -2.08 -4.92
N GLN A 28 12.99 -1.40 -6.08
CA GLN A 28 12.06 -0.29 -6.28
C GLN A 28 10.60 -0.74 -6.19
N GLN A 29 10.26 -1.92 -6.72
CA GLN A 29 8.92 -2.50 -6.59
C GLN A 29 8.57 -2.80 -5.13
N GLN A 30 9.54 -3.31 -4.37
CA GLN A 30 9.38 -3.58 -2.94
C GLN A 30 9.19 -2.29 -2.13
N GLU A 31 9.99 -1.26 -2.40
CA GLU A 31 9.86 0.06 -1.77
C GLU A 31 8.50 0.71 -2.10
N ALA A 32 8.01 0.58 -3.33
CA ALA A 32 6.68 1.05 -3.72
C ALA A 32 5.57 0.31 -2.97
N LEU A 33 5.64 -1.02 -2.89
CA LEU A 33 4.67 -1.82 -2.13
C LEU A 33 4.68 -1.49 -0.64
N GLU A 34 5.83 -1.19 -0.05
CA GLU A 34 5.94 -0.77 1.34
C GLU A 34 5.17 0.52 1.61
N VAL A 35 5.28 1.53 0.74
CA VAL A 35 4.49 2.76 0.84
C VAL A 35 3.00 2.46 0.70
N ILE A 36 2.61 1.68 -0.30
CA ILE A 36 1.21 1.32 -0.57
C ILE A 36 0.57 0.62 0.63
N ILE A 37 1.27 -0.37 1.20
CA ILE A 37 0.81 -1.14 2.36
C ILE A 37 0.78 -0.26 3.62
N THR A 38 1.74 0.68 3.77
CA THR A 38 1.75 1.63 4.88
C THR A 38 0.50 2.52 4.87
N VAL A 39 0.14 3.07 3.70
CA VAL A 39 -1.08 3.90 3.56
C VAL A 39 -2.34 3.06 3.83
N TRP A 40 -2.41 1.85 3.26
CA TRP A 40 -3.53 0.92 3.51
C TRP A 40 -3.71 0.65 5.01
N ASN A 41 -2.62 0.29 5.70
CA ASN A 41 -2.65 -0.04 7.11
C ASN A 41 -3.03 1.17 7.97
N ALA A 42 -2.47 2.36 7.69
CA ALA A 42 -2.81 3.58 8.42
C ALA A 42 -4.33 3.87 8.39
N LEU A 43 -4.95 3.69 7.22
CA LEU A 43 -6.39 3.89 7.05
C LEU A 43 -7.23 2.82 7.73
N VAL A 44 -6.77 1.56 7.73
CA VAL A 44 -7.49 0.45 8.37
C VAL A 44 -7.42 0.56 9.89
N VAL A 45 -6.25 0.80 10.47
CA VAL A 45 -6.11 0.89 11.94
C VAL A 45 -6.86 2.09 12.52
N ALA A 46 -6.93 3.21 11.79
CA ALA A 46 -7.76 4.34 12.16
C ALA A 46 -9.25 3.96 12.23
N GLN A 47 -9.73 3.15 11.28
CA GLN A 47 -11.11 2.63 11.30
C GLN A 47 -11.36 1.60 12.40
N TRP A 48 -10.32 0.93 12.89
CA TRP A 48 -10.40 0.11 14.10
C TRP A 48 -10.45 0.94 15.40
N GLY A 49 -10.41 2.28 15.30
CA GLY A 49 -10.39 3.17 16.45
C GLY A 49 -9.00 3.35 17.08
N GLN A 50 -7.94 2.93 16.39
CA GLN A 50 -6.57 3.24 16.82
C GLN A 50 -6.15 4.64 16.36
N GLU A 51 -4.96 5.09 16.79
CA GLU A 51 -4.39 6.38 16.38
C GLU A 51 -4.34 6.52 14.85
N ASP A 52 -4.83 7.65 14.34
CA ASP A 52 -4.69 7.97 12.92
C ASP A 52 -3.23 8.29 12.60
N LEU A 53 -2.61 7.39 11.83
CA LEU A 53 -1.19 7.49 11.45
C LEU A 53 -0.97 8.36 10.20
N LEU A 54 -2.02 8.76 9.48
CA LEU A 54 -1.87 9.57 8.26
C LEU A 54 -1.18 10.91 8.52
N PRO A 55 -1.53 11.70 9.55
CA PRO A 55 -0.81 12.95 9.85
C PRO A 55 0.69 12.74 10.13
N GLY A 56 1.04 11.59 10.73
CA GLY A 56 2.43 11.19 10.92
C GLY A 56 3.14 10.87 9.61
N LEU A 57 2.46 10.17 8.71
CA LEU A 57 2.96 9.86 7.37
C LEU A 57 3.21 11.15 6.56
N TYR A 58 2.24 12.06 6.48
CA TYR A 58 2.40 13.33 5.76
C TYR A 58 3.55 14.17 6.30
N ARG A 59 3.74 14.24 7.63
CA ARG A 59 4.92 14.92 8.20
C ARG A 59 6.25 14.31 7.75
N ARG A 60 6.32 12.99 7.54
CA ARG A 60 7.53 12.35 7.00
C ARG A 60 7.73 12.67 5.52
N LEU A 61 6.66 12.78 4.74
CA LEU A 61 6.74 13.21 3.35
C LEU A 61 7.29 14.63 3.24
N GLU A 62 6.88 15.53 4.14
CA GLU A 62 7.39 16.90 4.22
C GLU A 62 8.89 16.99 4.56
N ALA A 63 9.49 15.92 5.07
CA ALA A 63 10.94 15.86 5.29
C ALA A 63 11.72 15.48 4.02
N LEU A 64 11.05 15.01 2.96
CA LEU A 64 11.71 14.62 1.72
C LEU A 64 12.24 15.85 0.95
N PRO A 65 13.41 15.73 0.28
CA PRO A 65 13.89 16.76 -0.62
C PRO A 65 13.02 16.83 -1.88
N GLN A 66 12.99 18.01 -2.51
CA GLN A 66 12.38 18.16 -3.83
C GLN A 66 13.28 17.57 -4.93
N PRO A 67 12.71 17.03 -6.02
CA PRO A 67 11.28 16.97 -6.37
C PRO A 67 10.51 15.77 -5.79
N GLY A 68 11.18 14.89 -5.02
CA GLY A 68 10.59 13.65 -4.52
C GLY A 68 9.39 13.85 -3.59
N ARG A 69 9.37 14.95 -2.83
CA ARG A 69 8.24 15.31 -1.95
C ARG A 69 6.93 15.44 -2.71
N THR A 70 6.88 16.26 -3.76
CA THR A 70 5.65 16.53 -4.51
C THR A 70 5.08 15.26 -5.14
N ALA A 71 5.95 14.44 -5.75
CA ALA A 71 5.54 13.18 -6.36
C ALA A 71 4.99 12.20 -5.32
N MET A 72 5.66 12.07 -4.16
CA MET A 72 5.21 11.16 -3.12
C MET A 72 3.91 11.61 -2.47
N HIS A 73 3.69 12.92 -2.29
CA HIS A 73 2.42 13.46 -1.83
C HIS A 73 1.26 13.07 -2.75
N ALA A 74 1.42 13.29 -4.06
CA ALA A 74 0.40 12.94 -5.04
C ALA A 74 0.08 11.43 -5.04
N ILE A 75 1.10 10.57 -4.86
CA ILE A 75 0.90 9.12 -4.75
C ILE A 75 0.11 8.77 -3.49
N VAL A 76 0.48 9.33 -2.33
CA VAL A 76 -0.21 9.05 -1.07
C VAL A 76 -1.66 9.55 -1.09
N ASP A 77 -1.91 10.75 -1.64
CA ASP A 77 -3.26 11.29 -1.77
C ASP A 77 -4.13 10.40 -2.68
N ALA A 78 -3.59 9.97 -3.83
CA ALA A 78 -4.30 9.08 -4.74
C ALA A 78 -4.62 7.72 -4.10
N LEU A 79 -3.70 7.18 -3.29
CA LEU A 79 -3.90 5.94 -2.53
C LEU A 79 -5.00 6.10 -1.47
N VAL A 80 -4.96 7.19 -0.69
CA VAL A 80 -5.98 7.51 0.31
C VAL A 80 -7.36 7.60 -0.32
N GLU A 81 -7.49 8.37 -1.40
CA GLU A 81 -8.77 8.54 -2.09
C GLU A 81 -9.28 7.22 -2.65
N ARG A 82 -8.39 6.44 -3.29
CA ARG A 82 -8.74 5.13 -3.84
C ARG A 82 -9.23 4.16 -2.77
N LYS A 83 -8.60 4.13 -1.58
CA LYS A 83 -9.05 3.27 -0.46
C LYS A 83 -10.46 3.66 -0.04
N ARG A 84 -10.73 4.96 0.08
CA ARG A 84 -12.04 5.49 0.50
C ARG A 84 -13.13 5.24 -0.54
N GLN A 85 -12.83 5.35 -1.83
CA GLN A 85 -13.83 5.18 -2.89
C GLN A 85 -14.14 3.71 -3.21
N HIS A 86 -13.14 2.84 -3.23
CA HIS A 86 -13.28 1.50 -3.80
C HIS A 86 -13.14 0.37 -2.78
N PHE A 87 -12.55 0.64 -1.62
CA PHE A 87 -12.14 -0.40 -0.68
C PHE A 87 -12.51 -0.05 0.77
N GLN A 88 -13.43 0.91 0.99
CA GLN A 88 -13.71 1.44 2.34
C GLN A 88 -14.05 0.35 3.35
N ASP A 89 -14.85 -0.65 2.93
CA ASP A 89 -15.36 -1.72 3.78
C ASP A 89 -14.33 -2.84 4.04
N ASP A 90 -13.19 -2.84 3.34
CA ASP A 90 -12.11 -3.79 3.65
C ASP A 90 -11.32 -3.28 4.85
N LEU A 91 -11.66 -3.84 6.01
CA LEU A 91 -11.05 -3.55 7.30
C LEU A 91 -9.93 -4.53 7.65
N ARG A 92 -9.36 -5.27 6.70
CA ARG A 92 -8.23 -6.17 6.96
C ARG A 92 -6.93 -5.39 6.84
N ALA A 93 -6.15 -5.32 7.91
CA ALA A 93 -4.79 -4.81 7.82
C ALA A 93 -3.86 -5.88 7.23
N VAL A 94 -2.70 -5.44 6.80
CA VAL A 94 -1.66 -6.28 6.21
C VAL A 94 -0.60 -6.52 7.28
N GLY A 95 -0.40 -7.79 7.62
CA GLY A 95 0.69 -8.24 8.48
C GLY A 95 1.97 -8.46 7.68
N ARG A 96 2.54 -9.66 7.77
CA ARG A 96 3.71 -10.02 6.96
C ARG A 96 3.33 -10.10 5.49
N TRP A 97 4.22 -9.62 4.64
CA TRP A 97 4.06 -9.70 3.19
C TRP A 97 5.41 -9.93 2.51
N GLU A 98 5.37 -10.54 1.33
CA GLU A 98 6.54 -10.88 0.54
C GLU A 98 6.24 -10.74 -0.95
N LEU A 99 7.12 -10.04 -1.68
CA LEU A 99 7.15 -10.06 -3.13
C LEU A 99 7.96 -11.27 -3.62
N ARG A 100 7.29 -12.19 -4.30
CA ARG A 100 7.84 -13.47 -4.79
C ARG A 100 7.85 -13.49 -6.31
N VAL A 101 8.78 -14.24 -6.89
CA VAL A 101 8.80 -14.54 -8.33
C VAL A 101 8.30 -15.97 -8.50
N LYS A 102 7.29 -16.16 -9.32
CA LYS A 102 6.76 -17.47 -9.69
C LYS A 102 7.73 -18.17 -10.65
N ALA A 103 7.52 -19.47 -10.87
CA ALA A 103 8.36 -20.28 -11.76
C ALA A 103 8.33 -19.82 -13.23
N ASP A 104 7.26 -19.15 -13.66
CA ASP A 104 7.09 -18.55 -14.98
C ASP A 104 7.72 -17.14 -15.11
N GLY A 105 8.33 -16.63 -14.04
CA GLY A 105 8.90 -15.29 -13.99
C GLY A 105 7.92 -14.19 -13.60
N GLU A 106 6.63 -14.50 -13.39
CA GLU A 106 5.65 -13.52 -12.94
C GLU A 106 5.88 -13.11 -11.48
N LEU A 107 5.64 -11.84 -11.18
CA LEU A 107 5.61 -11.37 -9.80
C LEU A 107 4.32 -11.83 -9.10
N SER A 108 4.46 -12.25 -7.86
CA SER A 108 3.34 -12.60 -6.98
C SER A 108 3.53 -11.96 -5.62
N LEU A 109 2.43 -11.44 -5.06
CA LEU A 109 2.41 -10.91 -3.71
C LEU A 109 1.83 -11.98 -2.79
N TRP A 110 2.57 -12.34 -1.74
CA TRP A 110 2.01 -13.04 -0.58
C TRP A 110 1.79 -12.02 0.54
N ALA A 111 0.65 -12.06 1.20
CA ALA A 111 0.34 -11.16 2.30
C ALA A 111 -0.58 -11.83 3.33
N GLU A 112 -0.33 -11.55 4.60
CA GLU A 112 -1.11 -12.01 5.73
C GLU A 112 -2.20 -10.99 6.08
N ALA A 113 -3.45 -11.43 6.11
CA ALA A 113 -4.56 -10.60 6.56
C ALA A 113 -4.61 -10.57 8.09
N ARG A 114 -4.77 -9.38 8.66
CA ARG A 114 -4.94 -9.15 10.10
C ARG A 114 -6.28 -8.43 10.35
N GLY A 115 -6.96 -8.82 11.41
CA GLY A 115 -8.16 -8.13 11.92
C GLY A 115 -7.82 -7.32 13.17
N PRO A 116 -8.80 -6.57 13.71
CA PRO A 116 -8.62 -5.87 14.98
C PRO A 116 -8.26 -6.87 16.08
N SER A 117 -7.20 -6.57 16.83
CA SER A 117 -6.84 -7.31 18.03
C SER A 117 -7.91 -7.01 19.09
N HIS A 118 -8.64 -8.03 19.54
CA HIS A 118 -9.52 -7.94 20.72
C HIS A 118 -8.70 -7.87 22.01
#